data_AF-A0A849U7M2-F1
#
_entry.id   AF-A0A849U7M2-F1
#
_cell.length_a   1.000
_cell.length_b   1.000
_cell.length_c   1.000
_cell.angle_alpha   90.00
_cell.angle_beta   90.00
_cell.angle_gamma   90.00
#
_symmetry.space_group_name_H-M   'P 1'
#
loop_
_entity.id
_entity.type
_entity.pdbx_description
1 polymer ?
#
loop_
_entity_poly.entity_id
_entity_poly.type
_entity_poly.pdbx_seq_one_letter_code
_entity_poly.pdbx_strand_id
1 'polypeptide(L)'
;MFLSPKFQVGFYSLVTTKTRYLNLFWPIVMSCLLLAAPGVEAANKKPKAVIAKIAAINEGELVSLDGSGSSDKEGPVASYHWEKL
;
A
#
# COMPACT_ATOMS: atom_id res chain seq x y z
N MET A 1 -4.52 -20.16 -46.55
CA MET A 1 -4.44 -21.18 -45.49
C MET A 1 -3.62 -20.58 -44.35
N PHE A 2 -4.12 -20.66 -43.12
CA PHE A 2 -3.58 -20.01 -41.91
C PHE A 2 -2.11 -20.36 -41.62
N LEU A 3 -1.35 -19.38 -41.10
CA LEU A 3 -0.72 -19.37 -39.76
C LEU A 3 0.50 -18.43 -39.73
N SER A 4 0.43 -17.40 -38.89
CA SER A 4 1.57 -16.54 -38.51
C SER A 4 2.59 -17.31 -37.67
N PRO A 5 3.89 -16.93 -37.72
CA PRO A 5 4.74 -17.12 -36.55
C PRO A 5 5.52 -15.86 -36.15
N LYS A 6 5.22 -15.44 -34.91
CA LYS A 6 6.13 -15.07 -33.82
C LYS A 6 7.12 -13.92 -34.06
N PHE A 7 6.68 -12.77 -33.55
CA PHE A 7 7.46 -11.61 -33.15
C PHE A 7 8.66 -12.02 -32.27
N GLN A 8 9.89 -11.85 -32.76
CA GLN A 8 11.10 -11.90 -31.95
C GLN A 8 11.72 -10.51 -31.92
N VAL A 9 11.59 -9.87 -30.75
CA VAL A 9 12.25 -8.62 -30.38
C VAL A 9 13.75 -8.83 -30.34
N GLY A 10 14.49 -8.09 -31.19
CA GLY A 10 15.95 -8.14 -31.26
C GLY A 10 16.53 -6.74 -31.33
N PHE A 11 16.65 -6.06 -30.21
CA PHE A 11 17.50 -4.87 -30.08
C PHE A 11 18.82 -5.29 -29.42
N TYR A 12 19.76 -5.81 -30.20
CA TYR A 12 21.14 -5.95 -29.73
C TYR A 12 22.09 -5.45 -30.81
N SER A 13 22.49 -4.20 -30.60
CA SER A 13 23.46 -3.45 -31.39
C SER A 13 24.81 -4.18 -31.43
N LEU A 14 25.44 -4.16 -32.59
CA LEU A 14 26.75 -4.74 -32.88
C LEU A 14 27.83 -4.06 -32.02
N VAL A 15 28.43 -4.78 -31.08
CA VAL A 15 29.72 -4.39 -30.50
C VAL A 15 30.71 -5.53 -30.75
N THR A 16 31.57 -5.29 -31.73
CA THR A 16 32.65 -6.18 -32.14
C THR A 16 33.81 -6.10 -31.15
N THR A 17 34.43 -7.25 -30.85
CA THR A 17 35.83 -7.42 -30.40
C THR A 17 36.35 -6.51 -29.26
N LYS A 18 36.22 -6.97 -28.01
CA LYS A 18 37.38 -7.08 -27.08
C LYS A 18 37.05 -7.95 -25.88
N THR A 19 37.69 -9.11 -25.84
CA THR A 19 37.74 -10.03 -24.70
C THR A 19 38.33 -9.33 -23.47
N ARG A 20 37.81 -9.69 -22.28
CA ARG A 20 38.34 -9.40 -20.93
C ARG A 20 37.91 -8.08 -20.28
N TYR A 21 36.62 -7.94 -20.00
CA TYR A 21 36.19 -7.40 -18.71
C TYR A 21 35.28 -8.45 -18.07
N LEU A 22 35.73 -8.97 -16.93
CA LEU A 22 35.06 -10.03 -16.18
C LEU A 22 33.57 -9.69 -15.96
N ASN A 23 32.77 -10.74 -16.02
CA ASN A 23 31.35 -10.85 -15.68
C ASN A 23 31.02 -10.42 -14.23
N LEU A 24 31.32 -9.16 -13.87
CA LEU A 24 30.96 -8.54 -12.59
C LEU A 24 29.82 -7.53 -12.72
N PHE A 25 29.27 -7.34 -13.93
CA PHE A 25 28.15 -6.42 -14.13
C PHE A 25 26.79 -7.01 -13.74
N TRP A 26 26.61 -8.33 -13.78
CA TRP A 26 25.33 -8.93 -13.41
C TRP A 26 25.08 -9.04 -11.89
N PRO A 27 26.05 -9.44 -11.03
CA PRO A 27 25.76 -9.57 -9.60
C PRO A 27 25.55 -8.23 -8.91
N ILE A 28 26.15 -7.13 -9.39
CA ILE A 28 25.98 -5.80 -8.78
C ILE A 28 24.59 -5.23 -9.11
N VAL A 29 24.14 -5.36 -10.36
CA VAL A 29 22.81 -4.90 -10.78
C VAL A 29 21.72 -5.79 -10.18
N MET A 30 21.97 -7.09 -10.05
CA MET A 30 21.02 -8.05 -9.48
C MET A 30 21.02 -8.05 -7.94
N SER A 31 22.12 -7.63 -7.30
CA SER A 31 22.16 -7.35 -5.86
C SER A 31 21.49 -6.02 -5.50
N CYS A 32 21.39 -5.07 -6.44
CA CYS A 32 20.62 -3.84 -6.27
C CYS A 32 19.11 -4.10 -6.35
N LEU A 33 18.68 -5.11 -7.12
CA LEU A 33 17.26 -5.46 -7.25
C LEU A 33 16.68 -6.20 -6.02
N LEU A 34 17.52 -6.71 -5.12
CA LEU A 34 17.05 -7.34 -3.87
C LEU A 34 16.95 -6.34 -2.70
N LEU A 35 17.56 -5.15 -2.80
CA LEU A 35 17.67 -4.22 -1.67
C LEU A 35 16.49 -3.23 -1.57
N ALA A 36 15.60 -3.18 -2.56
CA ALA A 36 14.41 -2.32 -2.51
C ALA A 36 13.21 -3.01 -3.17
N ALA A 37 12.67 -4.04 -2.51
CA ALA A 37 11.25 -4.30 -2.71
C ALA A 37 10.51 -3.05 -2.18
N PRO A 38 9.80 -2.27 -3.01
CA PRO A 38 8.97 -1.19 -2.49
C PRO A 38 8.03 -1.84 -1.48
N GLY A 39 8.01 -1.30 -0.26
CA GLY A 39 7.21 -1.82 0.83
C GLY A 39 5.79 -2.08 0.32
N VAL A 40 5.37 -3.35 0.36
CA VAL A 40 3.97 -3.69 0.19
C VAL A 40 3.29 -3.14 1.44
N GLU A 41 2.92 -1.87 1.40
CA GLU A 41 2.09 -1.26 2.43
C GLU A 41 0.77 -2.03 2.42
N ALA A 42 0.48 -2.71 3.53
CA ALA A 42 -0.77 -3.42 3.68
C ALA A 42 -1.93 -2.41 3.50
N ALA A 43 -3.03 -2.87 2.90
CA ALA A 43 -4.20 -2.02 2.74
C ALA A 43 -4.68 -1.50 4.12
N ASN A 44 -4.87 -0.18 4.22
CA ASN A 44 -5.34 0.47 5.44
C ASN A 44 -6.69 -0.10 5.88
N LYS A 45 -6.83 -0.31 7.18
CA LYS A 45 -8.03 -0.84 7.82
C LYS A 45 -8.90 0.30 8.33
N LYS A 46 -10.18 0.01 8.51
CA LYS A 46 -11.12 0.97 9.08
C LYS A 46 -10.82 1.19 10.57
N PRO A 47 -11.01 2.41 11.10
CA PRO A 47 -10.93 2.66 12.52
C PRO A 47 -12.05 1.94 13.27
N LYS A 48 -11.82 1.66 14.55
CA LYS A 48 -12.83 1.16 15.47
C LYS A 48 -13.51 2.33 16.16
N ALA A 49 -14.77 2.59 15.82
CA ALA A 49 -15.61 3.58 16.49
C ALA A 49 -16.10 3.05 17.86
N VAL A 50 -15.95 3.87 18.89
CA VAL A 50 -16.42 3.58 20.26
C VAL A 50 -17.02 4.85 20.85
N ILE A 51 -18.21 4.72 21.43
CA ILE A 51 -18.89 5.80 22.15
C ILE A 51 -18.86 5.45 23.65
N ALA A 52 -18.61 6.44 24.50
CA ALA A 52 -18.71 6.30 25.94
C ALA A 52 -20.14 5.86 26.34
N LYS A 53 -20.24 5.10 27.45
CA LYS A 53 -21.54 4.64 27.94
C LYS A 53 -22.41 5.84 28.32
N ILE A 54 -23.64 5.86 27.82
CA ILE A 54 -24.66 6.86 28.14
C ILE A 54 -25.68 6.23 29.09
N ALA A 55 -26.14 6.99 30.08
CA ALA A 55 -27.22 6.56 30.96
C ALA A 55 -28.59 6.72 30.29
N ALA A 56 -29.63 6.12 30.88
CA ALA A 56 -31.00 6.47 30.51
C ALA A 56 -31.25 7.94 30.84
N ILE A 57 -31.83 8.65 29.89
CA ILE A 57 -32.13 10.09 29.96
C ILE A 57 -33.61 10.32 29.69
N ASN A 58 -34.14 11.42 30.23
CA ASN A 58 -35.53 11.81 29.97
C ASN A 58 -35.65 12.54 28.63
N GLU A 59 -36.86 12.56 28.08
CA GLU A 59 -37.14 13.33 26.87
C GLU A 59 -36.86 14.82 27.08
N GLY A 60 -36.21 15.45 26.11
CA GLY A 60 -35.82 16.87 26.16
C GLY A 60 -34.51 17.15 26.90
N GLU A 61 -33.86 16.15 27.51
CA GLU A 61 -32.55 16.33 28.13
C GLU A 61 -31.42 16.40 27.08
N LEU A 62 -30.40 17.22 27.37
CA LEU A 62 -29.19 17.30 26.58
C LEU A 62 -28.30 16.07 26.83
N VAL A 63 -27.86 15.43 25.75
CA VAL A 63 -26.92 14.31 25.81
C VAL A 63 -25.59 14.74 25.20
N SER A 64 -24.50 14.40 25.89
CA SER A 64 -23.16 14.50 25.35
C SER A 64 -22.74 13.14 24.77
N LEU A 65 -22.36 13.11 23.50
CA LEU A 65 -21.77 11.95 22.85
C LEU A 65 -20.26 12.10 22.84
N ASP A 66 -19.57 11.21 23.55
CA ASP A 66 -18.10 11.18 23.59
C ASP A 66 -17.56 9.99 22.78
N GLY A 67 -16.89 10.30 21.66
CA GLY A 67 -16.26 9.34 20.77
C GLY A 67 -14.76 9.10 21.03
N SER A 68 -14.19 9.69 22.08
CA SER A 68 -12.74 9.69 22.37
C SER A 68 -12.13 8.30 22.57
N GLY A 69 -12.95 7.29 22.88
CA GLY A 69 -12.52 5.89 22.95
C GLY A 69 -12.27 5.23 21.59
N SER A 70 -12.53 5.93 20.49
CA SER A 70 -12.30 5.43 19.13
C SER A 70 -10.79 5.31 18.85
N SER A 71 -10.41 4.28 18.10
CA SER A 71 -8.99 4.03 17.80
C SER A 71 -8.80 3.49 16.39
N ASP A 72 -7.72 3.92 15.77
CA ASP A 72 -7.19 3.31 14.56
C ASP A 72 -5.89 2.57 14.93
N LYS A 73 -5.64 1.42 14.29
CA LYS A 73 -4.44 0.62 14.54
C LYS A 73 -3.22 1.17 13.81
N GLU A 74 -3.46 1.92 12.74
CA GLU A 74 -2.43 2.38 11.81
C GLU A 74 -2.06 3.85 12.06
N GLY A 75 -2.80 4.55 12.92
CA GLY A 75 -2.50 5.93 13.26
C GLY A 75 -3.56 6.60 14.13
N PRO A 76 -3.57 7.95 14.17
CA PRO A 76 -4.61 8.71 14.84
C PRO A 76 -5.92 8.67 14.05
N VAL A 77 -7.05 8.81 14.76
CA VAL A 77 -8.37 9.01 14.13
C VAL A 77 -8.39 10.37 13.43
N ALA A 78 -8.64 10.38 12.13
CA ALA A 78 -8.57 11.59 11.31
C ALA A 78 -9.78 12.54 11.50
N SER A 79 -10.99 11.99 11.70
CA SER A 79 -12.22 12.78 11.83
C SER A 79 -13.34 12.01 12.53
N TYR A 80 -14.35 12.76 12.98
CA TYR A 80 -15.59 12.25 13.57
C TYR A 80 -16.79 12.77 12.77
N HIS A 81 -17.80 11.91 12.58
CA HIS A 81 -19.06 12.25 11.93
C HIS A 81 -20.22 11.67 12.74
N TRP A 82 -21.26 12.48 12.96
CA TRP A 82 -22.43 12.12 13.75
C TRP A 82 -23.68 12.30 12.90
N GLU A 83 -24.52 11.27 12.86
CA GLU A 83 -25.79 11.26 12.14
C GLU A 83 -26.92 10.86 13.08
N LYS A 84 -28.06 11.53 12.95
CA LYS A 84 -29.30 11.16 13.62
C LYS A 84 -30.10 10.28 12.65
N LEU A 85 -30.46 9.08 13.11
CA LEU A 85 -31.37 8.17 12.38
C LEU A 85 -32.82 8.64 12.44
#